data_AF-R5MHA5-F1
#
_entry.id   AF-R5MHA5-F1
#
_cell.length_a   1.000
_cell.length_b   1.000
_cell.length_c   1.000
_cell.angle_alpha   90.00
_cell.angle_beta   90.00
_cell.angle_gamma   90.00
#
_symmetry.space_group_name_H-M   'P 1'
#
loop_
_entity.id
_entity.type
_entity.pdbx_description
1 polymer ?
#
loop_
_entity_poly.entity_id
_entity_poly.type
_entity_poly.pdbx_seq_one_letter_code
_entity_poly.pdbx_strand_id
1 'polypeptide(L)' 'MNPLRYRSYYYDSETGYYHLKSRYYSPEVGRWISPEPNVDYGEFDEGSEILGYNVYAYCFNNPVNNFDPKESL' A
#
# COMPACT_ATOMS: atom_id res chain seq x y z
N MET A 1 18.27 -16.06 1.98
CA MET A 1 16.80 -15.91 1.87
C MET A 1 16.50 -14.85 0.82
N ASN A 2 15.44 -15.00 0.02
CA ASN A 2 15.03 -13.97 -0.93
C ASN A 2 14.22 -12.88 -0.19
N PRO A 3 14.71 -11.63 -0.13
CA PRO A 3 13.98 -10.54 0.51
C PRO A 3 12.83 -10.00 -0.37
N LEU A 4 12.89 -10.17 -1.69
CA LEU A 4 11.79 -9.80 -2.58
C LEU A 4 10.74 -10.91 -2.58
N ARG A 5 9.51 -10.62 -2.13
CA ARG A 5 8.44 -11.63 -2.02
C ARG A 5 7.18 -11.19 -2.76
N TYR A 6 6.10 -10.90 -2.01
CA TYR A 6 4.81 -10.50 -2.56
C TYR A 6 4.99 -9.33 -3.53
N ARG A 7 4.60 -9.51 -4.80
CA ARG A 7 4.68 -8.49 -5.86
C ARG A 7 6.05 -7.80 -6.00
N SER A 8 7.13 -8.53 -5.70
CA SER A 8 8.50 -7.99 -5.68
C SER A 8 8.75 -6.91 -4.63
N TYR A 9 7.92 -6.84 -3.59
CA TYR A 9 8.13 -5.96 -2.45
C TYR A 9 9.23 -6.50 -1.55
N TYR A 10 9.97 -5.60 -0.92
CA TYR A 10 11.03 -5.97 0.01
C TYR A 10 10.41 -6.34 1.36
N TYR A 11 10.57 -7.60 1.77
CA TYR A 11 10.13 -8.08 3.07
C TYR A 11 11.19 -7.78 4.12
N ASP A 12 10.83 -6.95 5.09
CA ASP A 12 11.62 -6.71 6.29
C ASP A 12 11.33 -7.82 7.32
N SER A 13 12.34 -8.63 7.60
CA SER A 13 12.22 -9.74 8.55
C SER A 13 12.21 -9.34 10.01
N GLU A 14 12.67 -8.12 10.35
CA GLU A 14 12.64 -7.61 11.72
C GLU A 14 11.22 -7.18 12.12
N THR A 15 10.52 -6.51 11.21
CA THR A 15 9.18 -5.95 11.46
C THR A 15 8.04 -6.82 10.92
N GLY A 16 8.30 -7.68 9.93
CA GLY A 16 7.28 -8.43 9.21
C GLY A 16 6.52 -7.59 8.17
N TYR A 17 6.96 -6.37 7.90
CA TYR A 17 6.34 -5.47 6.93
C TYR A 17 6.97 -5.59 5.55
N TYR A 18 6.23 -5.13 4.55
CA TYR A 18 6.74 -4.94 3.21
C TYR A 18 7.10 -3.47 3.01
N HIS A 19 8.33 -3.20 2.59
CA HIS A 19 8.75 -1.88 2.13
C HIS A 19 8.53 -1.74 0.62
N LEU A 20 7.76 -0.71 0.25
CA LEU A 20 7.42 -0.38 -1.12
C LEU A 20 7.64 1.11 -1.32
N LYS A 21 8.53 1.48 -2.23
CA LYS A 21 8.84 2.88 -2.57
C LYS A 21 9.03 3.76 -1.33
N SER A 22 8.01 4.53 -0.94
CA SER A 22 8.02 5.51 0.14
C SER A 22 7.32 5.03 1.43
N ARG A 23 6.74 3.82 1.46
CA ARG A 23 5.86 3.36 2.55
C ARG A 23 6.09 1.91 2.96
N TYR A 24 5.58 1.61 4.15
CA TYR A 24 5.52 0.24 4.68
C TYR A 24 4.07 -0.27 4.69
N TYR A 25 3.89 -1.48 4.20
CA TYR A 25 2.64 -2.23 4.19
C TYR A 25 2.68 -3.34 5.25
N SER A 26 1.65 -3.42 6.10
CA SER A 26 1.47 -4.52 7.04
C SER A 26 0.60 -5.61 6.40
N PRO A 27 1.15 -6.80 6.09
CA PRO A 27 0.37 -7.91 5.55
C PRO A 27 -0.59 -8.52 6.57
N GLU A 28 -0.28 -8.42 7.87
CA GLU A 28 -1.14 -8.93 8.95
C GLU A 28 -2.42 -8.10 9.07
N VAL A 29 -2.31 -6.77 8.99
CA VAL A 29 -3.47 -5.86 9.11
C VAL A 29 -4.11 -5.58 7.75
N GLY A 30 -3.39 -5.82 6.65
CA GLY A 30 -3.87 -5.63 5.28
C GLY A 30 -3.91 -4.16 4.84
N ARG A 31 -3.01 -3.32 5.36
CA ARG A 31 -3.03 -1.86 5.12
C ARG A 31 -1.64 -1.20 5.24
N TRP A 32 -1.55 0.03 4.79
CA TRP A 32 -0.38 0.88 5.01
C TRP A 32 -0.28 1.35 6.46
N ILE A 33 0.95 1.52 6.96
CA ILE A 33 1.18 1.99 8.34
C ILE A 33 1.39 3.52 8.44
N SER A 34 1.65 4.18 7.30
CA SER A 34 1.65 5.64 7.15
C SER A 34 0.48 6.06 6.26
N PRO A 35 -0.02 7.31 6.32
CA PRO A 35 -1.00 7.83 5.37
C PRO A 35 -0.39 7.98 3.97
N GLU A 36 -1.23 8.22 2.96
CA GLU A 36 -0.76 8.45 1.61
C GLU A 36 0.02 9.77 1.49
N PRO A 37 1.21 9.81 0.85
CA PRO A 37 2.06 11.01 0.78
C PRO A 37 1.38 12.20 0.11
N ASN A 38 0.43 11.95 -0.81
CA ASN A 38 -0.28 12.99 -1.54
C ASN A 38 -1.61 13.43 -0.89
N VAL A 39 -1.87 13.01 0.37
CA VAL A 39 -3.13 13.30 1.09
C VAL A 39 -3.52 14.79 1.05
N ASP A 40 -2.53 15.69 1.14
CA ASP A 40 -2.73 17.14 1.17
C ASP A 40 -2.99 17.76 -0.21
N TYR A 41 -2.64 17.06 -1.28
CA TYR A 41 -2.78 17.54 -2.67
C TYR A 41 -4.02 16.98 -3.38
N GLY A 42 -4.69 15.99 -2.77
CA GLY A 42 -6.03 15.53 -3.20
C GLY A 42 -6.06 14.77 -4.52
N GLU A 43 -4.93 14.26 -5.00
CA GLU A 43 -4.87 13.40 -6.19
C GLU A 43 -5.27 11.95 -5.84
N PHE A 44 -6.54 11.75 -5.49
CA PHE A 44 -7.13 10.41 -5.46
C PHE A 44 -7.50 9.99 -6.89
N ASP A 45 -7.29 8.71 -7.23
CA ASP A 45 -7.59 8.22 -8.57
C ASP A 45 -9.08 8.39 -8.91
N GLU A 46 -9.38 8.77 -10.15
CA GLU A 46 -10.76 8.90 -10.63
C GLU A 46 -11.50 7.56 -10.48
N GLY A 47 -12.69 7.58 -9.88
CA GLY A 47 -13.46 6.35 -9.59
C GLY A 47 -13.13 5.67 -8.25
N SER A 48 -12.32 6.29 -7.39
CA SER A 48 -11.98 5.75 -6.07
C SER A 48 -13.12 5.76 -5.03
N GLU A 49 -14.20 6.49 -5.31
CA GLU A 49 -15.38 6.66 -4.43
C GLU A 49 -15.00 6.96 -2.96
N ILE A 50 -15.80 6.50 -2.00
CA ILE A 50 -15.55 6.71 -0.57
C ILE A 50 -14.27 6.02 -0.07
N LEU A 51 -13.84 4.95 -0.75
CA LEU A 51 -12.67 4.18 -0.37
C LEU A 51 -11.36 4.90 -0.70
N GLY A 52 -11.37 5.79 -1.71
CA GLY A 52 -10.22 6.64 -2.05
C GLY A 52 -9.78 7.53 -0.89
N TYR A 53 -10.71 7.97 -0.04
CA TYR A 53 -10.40 8.82 1.11
C TYR A 53 -9.74 8.06 2.27
N ASN A 54 -9.73 6.72 2.23
CA ASN A 54 -8.99 5.95 3.22
C ASN A 54 -7.50 5.92 2.84
N VAL A 55 -6.76 6.90 3.34
CA VAL A 55 -5.32 7.08 3.10
C VAL A 55 -4.45 5.92 3.59
N TYR A 56 -5.00 4.95 4.32
CA TYR A 56 -4.32 3.73 4.74
C TYR A 56 -4.71 2.51 3.92
N ALA A 57 -5.74 2.59 3.08
CA ALA A 57 -6.21 1.45 2.29
C ALA A 57 -5.16 1.01 1.28
N TYR A 58 -5.01 -0.30 1.14
CA TYR A 58 -4.22 -0.92 0.09
C TYR A 58 -5.15 -1.64 -0.89
N CYS A 59 -4.98 -1.41 -2.19
CA CYS A 59 -5.75 -2.06 -3.26
C CYS A 59 -7.29 -1.98 -3.09
N PHE A 60 -7.82 -0.85 -2.60
CA PHE A 60 -9.25 -0.70 -2.26
C PHE A 60 -9.79 -1.78 -1.32
N ASN A 61 -8.96 -2.24 -0.37
CA ASN A 61 -9.25 -3.37 0.53
C ASN A 61 -9.48 -4.72 -0.19
N ASN A 62 -9.05 -4.86 -1.45
CA ASN A 62 -9.15 -6.09 -2.22
C ASN A 62 -7.80 -6.47 -2.87
N PRO A 63 -6.74 -6.75 -2.09
CA PRO A 63 -5.39 -7.00 -2.60
C PRO A 63 -5.23 -8.29 -3.42
N VAL A 64 -6.23 -9.18 -3.38
CA VAL A 64 -6.27 -10.41 -4.19
C VAL A 64 -6.64 -10.11 -5.64
N ASN A 65 -7.64 -9.24 -5.85
CA ASN A 65 -8.16 -8.95 -7.20
C ASN A 65 -7.65 -7.61 -7.76
N ASN A 66 -7.29 -6.68 -6.89
CA ASN A 66 -6.77 -5.37 -7.26
C ASN A 66 -5.26 -5.30 -7.06
N PHE A 67 -4.64 -4.32 -7.69
CA PHE A 67 -3.25 -3.96 -7.47
C PHE A 67 -3.12 -2.45 -7.47
N ASP A 68 -2.10 -1.93 -6.80
CA ASP A 68 -1.77 -0.51 -6.83
C ASP A 68 -0.73 -0.27 -7.95
N PRO A 69 -1.12 0.29 -9.11
CA PRO A 69 -0.20 0.56 -10.21
C PRO A 69 0.84 1.64 -9.88
N LYS A 70 0.53 2.53 -8.93
CA LYS A 70 1.44 3.61 -8.50
C LYS A 70 2.33 3.16 -7.36
N GLU A 71 2.00 2.04 -6.70
CA GLU A 71 2.70 1.49 -5.54
C GLU A 71 2.88 2.57 -4.46
N SER A 72 1.84 3.40 -4.29
CA SER A 72 1.74 4.63 -3.48
C SER A 72 2.93 5.59 -3.62
N LEU A 73 2.92 6.37 -4.70
CA LEU A 73 3.88 7.41 -5.02
C LEU A 73 3.49 8.73 -4.34
#